data_AF-A0A9D4MJ81-F1
#
_entry.id   AF-A0A9D4MJ81-F1
#
_cell.length_a   1.000
_cell.length_b   1.000
_cell.length_c   1.000
_cell.angle_alpha   90.00
_cell.angle_beta   90.00
_cell.angle_gamma   90.00
#
_symmetry.space_group_name_H-M   'P 1'
#
loop_
_entity.id
_entity.type
_entity.pdbx_description
1 polymer ?
#
loop_
_entity_poly.entity_id
_entity_poly.type
_entity_poly.pdbx_seq_one_letter_code
_entity_poly.pdbx_strand_id
1 'polypeptide(L)'
;MESQKSQDFKQFLKEFCDEFKKKCETDDSIPLRVANPRITPSELEGECLDWCLDHLSARGCPTGFSSLIARDVFTRLLAGDLQQFCTENSLNNGGDSETTGGKDERNEQYKKVKEYDAEILQKHLLLLLEAVCKLWLANFPVFSVSGREPVVSFHAIKNTRRKMEDTHVIIPDLNALFGITDQPPQAFYAVFDGHAGTDAPIFAAKHLHCNLVHRCGLAQDPAMACKKAFKVTDEQFIVKAIQE
;
A
#
# COMPACT_ATOMS: atom_id res chain seq x y z
N MET A 1 29.05 -12.63 -1.49
CA MET A 1 28.01 -11.95 -0.69
C MET A 1 26.63 -12.03 -1.33
N GLU A 2 26.46 -11.74 -2.63
CA GLU A 2 25.18 -11.95 -3.35
C GLU A 2 24.67 -13.40 -3.29
N SER A 3 25.55 -14.39 -3.45
CA SER A 3 25.15 -15.81 -3.43
C SER A 3 24.55 -16.27 -2.10
N GLN A 4 24.96 -15.70 -0.96
CA GLN A 4 24.42 -16.08 0.36
C GLN A 4 23.07 -15.40 0.60
N LYS A 5 22.97 -14.09 0.31
CA LYS A 5 21.69 -13.35 0.42
C LYS A 5 20.59 -13.97 -0.44
N SER A 6 20.91 -14.41 -1.66
CA SER A 6 19.96 -15.12 -2.52
C SER A 6 19.57 -16.50 -1.96
N GLN A 7 20.47 -17.21 -1.28
CA GLN A 7 20.15 -18.49 -0.64
C GLN A 7 19.24 -18.29 0.58
N ASP A 8 19.59 -17.34 1.45
CA ASP A 8 18.79 -17.01 2.65
C ASP A 8 17.38 -16.58 2.24
N PHE A 9 17.26 -15.80 1.16
CA PHE A 9 15.96 -15.36 0.69
C PHE A 9 15.16 -16.46 -0.02
N LYS A 10 15.80 -17.37 -0.76
CA LYS A 10 15.11 -18.58 -1.26
C LYS A 10 14.59 -19.45 -0.13
N GLN A 11 15.34 -19.56 0.97
CA GLN A 11 14.90 -20.26 2.17
C GLN A 11 13.68 -19.57 2.79
N PHE A 12 13.70 -18.24 2.92
CA PHE A 12 12.54 -17.46 3.34
C PHE A 12 11.31 -17.72 2.45
N LEU A 13 11.44 -17.65 1.12
CA LEU A 13 10.32 -17.91 0.19
C LEU A 13 9.72 -19.31 0.39
N LYS A 14 10.58 -20.31 0.61
CA LYS A 14 10.13 -21.68 0.89
C LYS A 14 9.31 -21.74 2.18
N GLU A 15 9.82 -21.17 3.26
CA GLU A 15 9.13 -21.13 4.55
C GLU A 15 7.80 -20.37 4.47
N PHE A 16 7.80 -19.24 3.78
CA PHE A 16 6.60 -18.44 3.54
C PHE A 16 5.53 -19.24 2.80
N CYS A 17 5.89 -19.94 1.71
CA CYS A 17 4.96 -20.76 0.95
C CYS A 17 4.46 -21.98 1.74
N ASP A 18 5.32 -22.62 2.54
CA ASP A 18 4.94 -23.75 3.39
C ASP A 18 3.96 -23.33 4.50
N GLU A 19 4.14 -22.15 5.09
CA GLU A 19 3.23 -21.58 6.09
C GLU A 19 1.86 -21.25 5.49
N PHE A 20 1.85 -20.61 4.30
CA PHE A 20 0.60 -20.26 3.63
C PHE A 20 -0.21 -21.51 3.29
N LYS A 21 0.45 -22.56 2.78
CA LYS A 21 -0.18 -23.85 2.50
C LYS A 21 -0.84 -24.45 3.74
N LYS A 22 -0.14 -24.44 4.89
CA LYS A 22 -0.70 -24.92 6.16
C LYS A 22 -1.92 -24.11 6.59
N LYS A 23 -1.90 -22.79 6.45
CA LYS A 23 -3.03 -21.92 6.79
C LYS A 23 -4.25 -22.14 5.90
N CYS A 24 -4.05 -22.42 4.61
CA CYS A 24 -5.13 -22.78 3.69
C CYS A 24 -5.73 -24.17 4.01
N GLU A 25 -4.93 -25.11 4.50
CA GLU A 25 -5.39 -26.46 4.85
C GLU A 25 -6.19 -26.51 6.16
N THR A 26 -6.00 -25.55 7.07
CA THR A 26 -6.65 -25.53 8.39
C THR A 26 -7.96 -24.74 8.47
N ASP A 27 -8.45 -24.20 7.36
CA ASP A 27 -9.65 -23.34 7.25
C ASP A 27 -9.91 -22.45 8.47
N ASP A 28 -9.20 -21.32 8.55
CA ASP A 28 -9.69 -20.16 9.28
C ASP A 28 -9.02 -18.90 8.70
N SER A 29 -9.87 -17.96 8.30
CA SER A 29 -9.58 -16.66 7.68
C SER A 29 -8.16 -16.11 7.90
N ILE A 30 -7.48 -15.73 6.82
CA ILE A 30 -6.36 -14.79 6.95
C ILE A 30 -6.91 -13.58 7.71
N PRO A 31 -6.38 -13.19 8.88
CA PRO A 31 -6.95 -12.09 9.64
C PRO A 31 -6.80 -10.80 8.84
N LEU A 32 -7.90 -10.36 8.23
CA LEU A 32 -7.98 -9.15 7.45
C LEU A 32 -8.15 -7.98 8.42
N ARG A 33 -7.15 -7.10 8.47
CA ARG A 33 -7.28 -5.81 9.14
C ARG A 33 -7.69 -4.77 8.12
N VAL A 34 -8.93 -4.87 7.66
CA VAL A 34 -9.52 -3.84 6.80
C VAL A 34 -10.22 -2.84 7.72
N ALA A 35 -9.52 -1.78 8.10
CA ALA A 35 -10.12 -0.69 8.86
C ALA A 35 -11.18 0.07 8.04
N ASN A 36 -11.01 0.08 6.72
CA ASN A 36 -11.80 0.85 5.79
C ASN A 36 -12.41 -0.08 4.70
N PRO A 37 -13.74 -0.19 4.59
CA PRO A 37 -14.39 -1.11 3.66
C PRO A 37 -14.28 -0.70 2.18
N ARG A 38 -13.94 0.56 1.88
CA ARG A 38 -14.00 1.12 0.52
C ARG A 38 -12.72 1.86 0.13
N ILE A 39 -12.14 1.49 -1.01
CA ILE A 39 -10.90 2.05 -1.52
C ILE A 39 -11.16 2.79 -2.83
N THR A 40 -10.68 4.03 -2.93
CA THR A 40 -10.69 4.78 -4.19
C THR A 40 -9.47 4.46 -5.06
N PRO A 41 -9.50 4.75 -6.38
CA PRO A 41 -8.36 4.60 -7.27
C PRO A 41 -7.10 5.35 -6.80
N SER A 42 -7.25 6.47 -6.09
CA SER A 42 -6.11 7.20 -5.52
C SER A 42 -5.48 6.50 -4.32
N GLU A 43 -6.24 5.71 -3.56
CA GLU A 43 -5.75 4.97 -2.39
C GLU A 43 -5.22 3.58 -2.78
N LEU A 44 -5.61 3.07 -3.95
CA LEU A 44 -5.39 1.68 -4.37
C LEU A 44 -3.93 1.23 -4.23
N GLU A 45 -2.98 2.04 -4.70
CA GLU A 45 -1.55 1.70 -4.64
C GLU A 45 -1.04 1.68 -3.20
N GLY A 46 -1.35 2.71 -2.41
CA GLY A 46 -0.90 2.80 -1.01
C GLY A 46 -1.44 1.66 -0.16
N GLU A 47 -2.74 1.34 -0.26
CA GLU A 47 -3.34 0.24 0.48
C GLU A 47 -2.74 -1.12 0.08
N CYS A 48 -2.56 -1.38 -1.23
CA CYS A 48 -2.03 -2.66 -1.68
C CYS A 48 -0.56 -2.87 -1.27
N LEU A 49 0.28 -1.83 -1.40
CA LEU A 49 1.68 -1.91 -1.01
C LEU A 49 1.80 -2.09 0.50
N ASP A 50 1.04 -1.34 1.29
CA ASP A 50 0.99 -1.45 2.75
C ASP A 50 0.63 -2.87 3.19
N TRP A 51 -0.44 -3.46 2.64
CA TRP A 51 -0.83 -4.83 2.97
C TRP A 51 0.23 -5.87 2.60
N CYS A 52 0.89 -5.72 1.46
CA CYS A 52 1.98 -6.62 1.06
C CYS A 52 3.16 -6.52 2.03
N LEU A 53 3.59 -5.28 2.32
CA LEU A 53 4.74 -5.01 3.20
C LEU A 53 4.47 -5.46 4.63
N ASP A 54 3.27 -5.23 5.16
CA ASP A 54 2.83 -5.72 6.47
C ASP A 54 2.86 -7.26 6.52
N HIS A 55 2.34 -7.93 5.49
CA HIS A 55 2.29 -9.39 5.47
C HIS A 55 3.67 -10.04 5.36
N LEU A 56 4.58 -9.42 4.59
CA LEU A 56 5.96 -9.86 4.39
C LEU A 56 6.82 -9.57 5.64
N SER A 57 6.70 -8.37 6.21
CA SER A 57 7.45 -7.98 7.41
C SER A 57 7.08 -8.80 8.64
N ALA A 58 5.79 -9.14 8.81
CA ALA A 58 5.31 -10.02 9.88
C ALA A 58 5.96 -11.42 9.86
N ARG A 59 6.60 -11.82 8.76
CA ARG A 59 7.32 -13.09 8.59
C ARG A 59 8.84 -12.94 8.49
N GLY A 60 9.35 -11.72 8.69
CA GLY A 60 10.79 -11.46 8.65
C GLY A 60 11.37 -11.40 7.24
N CYS A 61 10.56 -11.08 6.21
CA CYS A 61 11.07 -10.84 4.87
C CYS A 61 12.11 -9.68 4.89
N PRO A 62 13.31 -9.86 4.31
CA PRO A 62 14.29 -8.78 4.24
C PRO A 62 13.75 -7.60 3.42
N THR A 63 13.98 -6.38 3.90
CA THR A 63 13.26 -5.18 3.43
C THR A 63 13.41 -4.90 1.94
N GLY A 64 14.60 -5.02 1.36
CA GLY A 64 14.80 -4.82 -0.08
C GLY A 64 14.00 -5.80 -0.95
N PHE A 65 13.90 -7.06 -0.52
CA PHE A 65 13.06 -8.04 -1.21
C PHE A 65 11.57 -7.82 -0.99
N SER A 66 11.17 -7.34 0.19
CA SER A 66 9.77 -6.98 0.47
C SER A 66 9.25 -5.94 -0.51
N SER A 67 10.05 -4.89 -0.77
CA SER A 67 9.72 -3.85 -1.75
C SER A 67 9.54 -4.41 -3.16
N LEU A 68 10.46 -5.28 -3.61
CA LEU A 68 10.41 -5.86 -4.95
C LEU A 68 9.20 -6.80 -5.12
N ILE A 69 8.91 -7.65 -4.13
CA ILE A 69 7.73 -8.53 -4.17
C ILE A 69 6.45 -7.68 -4.18
N ALA A 70 6.33 -6.71 -3.27
CA ALA A 70 5.15 -5.85 -3.17
C ALA A 70 4.88 -5.13 -4.50
N ARG A 71 5.92 -4.64 -5.17
CA ARG A 71 5.79 -4.03 -6.51
C ARG A 71 5.39 -5.03 -7.58
N ASP A 72 5.97 -6.25 -7.63
CA ASP A 72 5.58 -7.27 -8.62
C ASP A 72 4.12 -7.69 -8.43
N VAL A 73 3.69 -7.90 -7.19
CA VAL A 73 2.29 -8.20 -6.84
C VAL A 73 1.35 -7.09 -7.30
N PHE A 74 1.66 -5.84 -6.97
CA PHE A 74 0.84 -4.70 -7.38
C PHE A 74 0.80 -4.53 -8.91
N THR A 75 1.93 -4.74 -9.59
CA THR A 75 2.01 -4.68 -11.06
C THR A 75 1.11 -5.74 -11.71
N ARG A 76 1.10 -6.96 -11.17
CA ARG A 76 0.24 -8.05 -11.65
C ARG A 76 -1.23 -7.81 -11.34
N LEU A 77 -1.54 -7.22 -10.18
CA LEU A 77 -2.90 -6.80 -9.85
C LEU A 77 -3.43 -5.81 -10.91
N LEU A 78 -2.62 -4.80 -11.27
CA LEU A 78 -2.99 -3.82 -12.30
C LEU A 78 -3.12 -4.43 -13.71
N ALA A 79 -2.40 -5.51 -14.00
CA ALA A 79 -2.51 -6.25 -15.26
C ALA A 79 -3.77 -7.14 -15.32
N GLY A 80 -4.39 -7.43 -14.17
CA GLY A 80 -5.63 -8.19 -14.07
C GLY A 80 -6.89 -7.32 -14.22
N ASP A 81 -8.07 -7.94 -14.09
CA ASP A 81 -9.33 -7.23 -14.12
C ASP A 81 -9.67 -6.65 -12.73
N LEU A 82 -9.56 -5.33 -12.59
CA LEU A 82 -9.94 -4.63 -11.36
C LEU A 82 -11.45 -4.49 -11.19
N GLN A 83 -12.27 -4.74 -12.22
CA GLN A 83 -13.73 -4.59 -12.14
C GLN A 83 -14.37 -5.60 -11.20
N GLN A 84 -13.75 -6.78 -11.05
CA GLN A 84 -14.22 -7.82 -10.13
C GLN A 84 -14.21 -7.39 -8.64
N PHE A 85 -13.54 -6.28 -8.32
CA PHE A 85 -13.46 -5.73 -6.97
C PHE A 85 -14.33 -4.49 -6.79
N CYS A 86 -15.02 -4.02 -7.83
CA CYS A 86 -15.84 -2.81 -7.74
C CYS A 86 -17.07 -3.04 -6.86
N THR A 87 -17.40 -2.04 -6.04
CA THR A 87 -18.68 -2.04 -5.30
C THR A 87 -19.84 -1.74 -6.25
N GLU A 88 -21.00 -2.39 -6.05
CA GLU A 88 -22.21 -2.22 -6.89
C GLU A 88 -22.68 -0.76 -6.97
N ASN A 89 -22.41 0.04 -5.94
CA ASN A 89 -22.70 1.47 -5.92
C ASN A 89 -21.93 2.27 -6.99
N SER A 90 -20.83 1.73 -7.54
CA SER A 90 -20.05 2.35 -8.62
C SER A 90 -20.67 2.15 -10.02
N LEU A 91 -21.63 1.23 -10.18
CA LEU A 91 -22.11 0.75 -11.49
C LEU A 91 -23.49 1.29 -11.90
N ASN A 92 -24.23 1.99 -11.03
CA ASN A 92 -25.50 2.61 -11.41
C ASN A 92 -25.29 3.88 -12.27
N ASN A 93 -24.94 3.67 -13.53
CA ASN A 93 -25.13 4.62 -14.63
C ASN A 93 -26.21 4.05 -15.55
N GLY A 94 -27.42 4.64 -15.50
CA GLY A 94 -28.48 4.42 -16.49
C GLY A 94 -29.85 4.17 -15.86
N GLY A 95 -30.59 5.23 -15.57
CA GLY A 95 -31.99 5.14 -15.14
C GLY A 95 -32.55 6.50 -14.74
N ASP A 96 -33.00 7.24 -15.74
CA ASP A 96 -34.02 8.30 -15.74
C ASP A 96 -34.19 9.14 -14.46
N SER A 97 -33.68 10.37 -14.54
CA SER A 97 -34.02 11.45 -13.62
C SER A 97 -35.42 11.98 -13.91
N GLU A 98 -36.43 11.48 -13.21
CA GLU A 98 -37.65 12.24 -12.92
C GLU A 98 -37.67 12.69 -11.45
N THR A 99 -37.34 13.98 -11.28
CA THR A 99 -37.87 14.98 -10.35
C THR A 99 -38.35 14.53 -8.96
N THR A 100 -37.73 15.04 -7.88
CA THR A 100 -38.33 16.06 -6.98
C THR A 100 -37.42 16.43 -5.78
N GLY A 101 -37.08 17.72 -5.69
CA GLY A 101 -37.13 18.51 -4.44
C GLY A 101 -35.97 18.46 -3.45
N GLY A 102 -35.13 19.50 -3.44
CA GLY A 102 -34.28 19.88 -2.30
C GLY A 102 -32.90 20.41 -2.71
N LYS A 103 -32.79 21.72 -2.97
CA LYS A 103 -31.52 22.37 -3.35
C LYS A 103 -30.64 22.65 -2.13
N ASP A 104 -29.62 21.83 -1.94
CA ASP A 104 -28.41 22.18 -1.18
C ASP A 104 -27.22 22.30 -2.15
N GLU A 105 -27.03 23.51 -2.72
CA GLU A 105 -26.07 23.82 -3.80
C GLU A 105 -24.58 23.78 -3.36
N ARG A 106 -24.24 23.12 -2.24
CA ARG A 106 -22.84 22.91 -1.77
C ARG A 106 -22.33 21.47 -1.90
N ASN A 107 -23.18 20.51 -2.30
CA ASN A 107 -22.83 19.09 -2.29
C ASN A 107 -22.81 18.42 -3.69
N GLU A 108 -23.01 19.18 -4.77
CA GLU A 108 -23.15 18.63 -6.14
C GLU A 108 -21.83 18.32 -6.87
N GLN A 109 -20.67 18.42 -6.21
CA GLN A 109 -19.35 18.19 -6.83
C GLN A 109 -18.63 16.92 -6.36
N TYR A 110 -19.31 15.99 -5.69
CA TYR A 110 -18.75 14.65 -5.48
C TYR A 110 -19.25 13.73 -6.59
N LYS A 111 -18.63 13.83 -7.76
CA LYS A 111 -18.82 12.87 -8.84
C LYS A 111 -18.57 11.48 -8.25
N LYS A 112 -19.58 10.59 -8.27
CA LYS A 112 -19.51 9.24 -7.67
C LYS A 112 -18.22 8.55 -8.16
N VAL A 113 -17.23 8.46 -7.28
CA VAL A 113 -15.90 7.94 -7.63
C VAL A 113 -16.03 6.41 -7.67
N LYS A 114 -15.34 5.77 -8.61
CA LYS A 114 -15.21 4.32 -8.61
C LYS A 114 -14.63 3.87 -7.27
N GLU A 115 -15.22 2.88 -6.63
CA GLU A 115 -14.77 2.34 -5.35
C GLU A 115 -14.58 0.83 -5.43
N TYR A 116 -13.58 0.34 -4.72
CA TYR A 116 -13.25 -1.07 -4.60
C TYR A 116 -13.61 -1.58 -3.20
N ASP A 117 -14.14 -2.80 -3.13
CA ASP A 117 -14.33 -3.53 -1.88
C ASP A 117 -12.96 -3.93 -1.33
N ALA A 118 -12.62 -3.38 -0.18
CA ALA A 118 -11.30 -3.55 0.42
C ALA A 118 -11.06 -4.99 0.91
N GLU A 119 -12.10 -5.70 1.36
CA GLU A 119 -11.97 -7.05 1.87
C GLU A 119 -11.73 -8.05 0.73
N ILE A 120 -12.51 -7.94 -0.34
CA ILE A 120 -12.34 -8.79 -1.53
C ILE A 120 -10.98 -8.52 -2.17
N LEU A 121 -10.61 -7.25 -2.30
CA LEU A 121 -9.33 -6.85 -2.87
C LEU A 121 -8.16 -7.37 -2.03
N GLN A 122 -8.19 -7.20 -0.71
CA GLN A 122 -7.11 -7.67 0.17
C GLN A 122 -6.97 -9.20 0.11
N LYS A 123 -8.08 -9.96 0.12
CA LYS A 123 -8.05 -11.42 -0.05
C LYS A 123 -7.38 -11.81 -1.35
N HIS A 124 -7.78 -11.20 -2.47
CA HIS A 124 -7.18 -11.47 -3.77
C HIS A 124 -5.70 -11.12 -3.81
N LEU A 125 -5.32 -9.97 -3.25
CA LEU A 125 -3.94 -9.53 -3.19
C LEU A 125 -3.04 -10.51 -2.43
N LEU A 126 -3.54 -11.09 -1.34
CA LEU A 126 -2.81 -12.10 -0.55
C LEU A 126 -2.62 -13.41 -1.30
N LEU A 127 -3.61 -13.85 -2.07
CA LEU A 127 -3.48 -15.01 -2.97
C LEU A 127 -2.46 -14.71 -4.09
N LEU A 128 -2.49 -13.50 -4.63
CA LEU A 128 -1.53 -13.08 -5.65
C LEU A 128 -0.11 -12.97 -5.09
N LEU A 129 0.05 -12.47 -3.86
CA LEU A 129 1.31 -12.45 -3.13
C LEU A 129 1.90 -13.86 -2.99
N GLU A 130 1.08 -14.83 -2.59
CA GLU A 130 1.53 -16.23 -2.52
C GLU A 130 1.95 -16.77 -3.89
N ALA A 131 1.16 -16.50 -4.93
CA ALA A 131 1.47 -16.93 -6.29
C ALA A 131 2.80 -16.34 -6.80
N VAL A 132 3.08 -15.06 -6.51
CA VAL A 132 4.34 -14.40 -6.83
C VAL A 132 5.50 -15.04 -6.06
N CYS A 133 5.36 -15.26 -4.76
CA CYS A 133 6.39 -15.95 -3.95
C CYS A 133 6.71 -17.35 -4.50
N LYS A 134 5.69 -18.13 -4.89
CA LYS A 134 5.87 -19.45 -5.53
C LYS A 134 6.59 -19.34 -6.87
N LEU A 135 6.22 -18.36 -7.69
CA LEU A 135 6.86 -18.11 -8.98
C LEU A 135 8.34 -17.76 -8.80
N TRP A 136 8.68 -16.91 -7.83
CA TRP A 136 10.04 -16.51 -7.55
C TRP A 136 10.86 -17.63 -6.92
N LEU A 137 10.24 -18.50 -6.13
CA LEU A 137 10.91 -19.69 -5.61
C LEU A 137 11.31 -20.64 -6.75
N ALA A 138 10.42 -20.83 -7.73
CA ALA A 138 10.68 -21.68 -8.90
C ALA A 138 11.68 -21.03 -9.88
N ASN A 139 11.47 -19.75 -10.19
CA ASN A 139 12.23 -18.98 -11.17
C ASN A 139 12.74 -17.71 -10.53
N PHE A 140 13.83 -17.83 -9.79
CA PHE A 140 14.37 -16.71 -9.02
C PHE A 140 14.80 -15.55 -9.93
N PRO A 141 14.13 -14.39 -9.84
CA PRO A 141 14.46 -13.25 -10.69
C PRO A 141 15.83 -12.67 -10.37
N VAL A 142 16.46 -12.11 -11.41
CA VAL A 142 17.73 -11.39 -11.29
C VAL A 142 17.41 -9.91 -11.04
N PHE A 143 17.96 -9.36 -9.97
CA PHE A 143 17.80 -7.94 -9.63
C PHE A 143 19.16 -7.28 -9.50
N SER A 144 19.25 -6.03 -9.93
CA SER A 144 20.28 -5.12 -9.48
C SER A 144 19.83 -4.49 -8.16
N VAL A 145 20.34 -4.97 -7.04
CA VAL A 145 20.12 -4.28 -5.76
C VAL A 145 20.93 -2.99 -5.83
N SER A 146 20.23 -1.85 -5.80
CA SER A 146 20.85 -0.55 -6.00
C SER A 146 21.56 -0.11 -4.71
N GLY A 147 22.88 -0.24 -4.67
CA GLY A 147 23.73 0.33 -3.62
C GLY A 147 23.64 -0.36 -2.25
N ARG A 148 24.20 0.29 -1.23
CA ARG A 148 24.09 -0.17 0.17
C ARG A 148 22.74 0.29 0.72
N GLU A 149 21.94 -0.66 1.20
CA GLU A 149 20.76 -0.33 2.01
C GLU A 149 21.21 0.49 3.24
N PRO A 150 20.59 1.65 3.51
CA PRO A 150 20.87 2.40 4.72
C PRO A 150 20.55 1.54 5.95
N VAL A 151 21.44 1.56 6.95
CA VAL A 151 21.14 0.94 8.24
C VAL A 151 20.15 1.85 8.97
N VAL A 152 18.97 1.31 9.29
CA VAL A 152 17.90 2.03 9.97
C VAL A 152 17.71 1.43 11.36
N SER A 153 17.46 2.29 12.34
CA SER A 153 16.96 1.92 13.66
C SER A 153 15.68 2.71 13.93
N PHE A 154 14.69 2.07 14.54
CA PHE A 154 13.45 2.72 14.90
C PHE A 154 13.01 2.27 16.29
N HIS A 155 12.28 3.14 16.98
CA HIS A 155 11.71 2.86 18.28
C HIS A 155 10.43 3.67 18.45
N ALA A 156 9.36 3.01 18.89
CA ALA A 156 8.08 3.64 19.15
C ALA A 156 7.54 3.16 20.51
N ILE A 157 7.12 4.10 21.37
CA ILE A 157 6.60 3.81 22.71
C ILE A 157 5.35 4.66 22.97
N LYS A 158 4.23 4.00 23.31
CA LYS A 158 2.94 4.64 23.65
C LYS A 158 2.97 5.47 24.96
N ASN A 159 3.97 5.22 25.82
CA ASN A 159 4.08 5.79 27.18
C ASN A 159 2.75 5.66 27.94
N THR A 160 2.28 6.74 28.57
CA THR A 160 1.06 6.77 29.40
C THR A 160 -0.22 7.05 28.60
N ARG A 161 -0.15 7.14 27.27
CA ARG A 161 -1.30 7.45 26.42
C ARG A 161 -2.24 6.23 26.30
N ARG A 162 -3.53 6.51 26.08
CA ARG A 162 -4.56 5.47 25.90
C ARG A 162 -4.30 4.63 24.64
N LYS A 163 -4.11 5.30 23.50
CA LYS A 163 -3.79 4.72 22.19
C LYS A 163 -2.44 5.24 21.69
N MET A 164 -1.77 4.45 20.86
CA MET A 164 -0.61 4.89 20.09
C MET A 164 -1.16 5.55 18.84
N GLU A 165 -1.07 6.88 18.75
CA GLU A 165 -1.59 7.65 17.61
C GLU A 165 -0.49 7.95 16.60
N ASP A 166 0.78 7.98 17.03
CA ASP A 166 1.92 8.12 16.13
C ASP A 166 2.12 6.85 15.30
N THR A 167 2.50 7.06 14.04
CA THR A 167 2.96 5.99 13.14
C THR A 167 4.21 6.45 12.40
N HIS A 168 4.86 5.52 11.70
CA HIS A 168 6.07 5.80 10.95
C HIS A 168 6.15 4.93 9.70
N VAL A 169 6.95 5.37 8.74
CA VAL A 169 7.22 4.64 7.49
C VAL A 169 8.72 4.53 7.31
N ILE A 170 9.17 3.33 6.96
CA ILE A 170 10.57 3.01 6.65
C ILE A 170 10.60 2.28 5.31
N ILE A 171 11.03 2.97 4.26
CA ILE A 171 11.20 2.43 2.92
C ILE A 171 12.66 2.64 2.51
N PRO A 172 13.56 1.68 2.80
CA PRO A 172 14.99 1.80 2.50
C PRO A 172 15.33 1.78 1.02
N ASP A 173 14.48 1.13 0.20
CA ASP A 173 14.60 1.10 -1.25
C ASP A 173 13.28 1.54 -1.88
N LEU A 174 13.15 2.86 -2.05
CA LEU A 174 11.98 3.49 -2.66
C LEU A 174 11.89 3.14 -4.14
N ASN A 175 13.04 3.00 -4.81
CA ASN A 175 13.08 2.69 -6.23
C ASN A 175 12.53 1.28 -6.49
N ALA A 176 12.95 0.28 -5.70
CA ALA A 176 12.39 -1.07 -5.77
C ALA A 176 10.89 -1.08 -5.50
N LEU A 177 10.44 -0.33 -4.48
CA LEU A 177 9.02 -0.29 -4.12
C LEU A 177 8.17 0.34 -5.20
N PHE A 178 8.70 1.24 -6.04
CA PHE A 178 7.98 1.95 -7.11
C PHE A 178 8.37 1.56 -8.54
N GLY A 179 9.28 0.60 -8.72
CA GLY A 179 9.77 0.19 -10.04
C GLY A 179 10.56 1.29 -10.77
N ILE A 180 11.18 2.21 -10.04
CA ILE A 180 11.97 3.32 -10.60
C ILE A 180 13.36 2.80 -10.98
N THR A 181 13.77 2.99 -12.24
CA THR A 181 15.04 2.45 -12.77
C THR A 181 15.99 3.52 -13.30
N ASP A 182 15.51 4.75 -13.46
CA ASP A 182 16.17 5.88 -14.09
C ASP A 182 16.59 6.98 -13.10
N GLN A 183 16.54 6.69 -11.79
CA GLN A 183 16.88 7.62 -10.71
C GLN A 183 17.99 7.06 -9.81
N PRO A 184 18.76 7.91 -9.11
CA PRO A 184 19.70 7.44 -8.10
C PRO A 184 18.98 6.66 -6.98
N PRO A 185 19.70 5.86 -6.17
CA PRO A 185 19.11 5.18 -5.02
C PRO A 185 18.43 6.18 -4.07
N GLN A 186 17.18 5.89 -3.69
CA GLN A 186 16.36 6.74 -2.85
C GLN A 186 15.71 5.92 -1.73
N ALA A 187 15.53 6.56 -0.59
CA ALA A 187 14.83 6.00 0.56
C ALA A 187 13.81 7.02 1.09
N PHE A 188 12.73 6.54 1.68
CA PHE A 188 11.70 7.37 2.30
C PHE A 188 11.54 6.98 3.77
N TYR A 189 11.59 7.98 4.64
CA TYR A 189 11.40 7.84 6.08
C TYR A 189 10.47 8.95 6.55
N ALA A 190 9.48 8.60 7.35
CA ALA A 190 8.55 9.57 7.92
C ALA A 190 8.07 9.14 9.30
N VAL A 191 7.79 10.12 10.15
CA VAL A 191 7.11 9.96 11.43
C VAL A 191 5.90 10.88 11.39
N PHE A 192 4.75 10.35 11.76
CA PHE A 192 3.47 11.05 11.79
C PHE A 192 2.99 11.08 13.22
N ASP A 193 2.93 12.26 13.82
CA ASP A 193 2.39 12.49 15.17
C ASP A 193 0.87 12.64 15.08
N GLY A 194 0.15 11.64 15.58
CA GLY A 194 -1.30 11.60 15.56
C GLY A 194 -1.90 12.42 16.70
N HIS A 195 -3.00 13.12 16.42
CA HIS A 195 -3.77 13.83 17.44
C HIS A 195 -5.26 13.65 17.24
N ALA A 196 -5.96 13.25 18.31
CA ALA A 196 -7.41 13.06 18.31
C ALA A 196 -7.90 11.94 17.38
N GLY A 197 -7.07 10.93 17.15
CA GLY A 197 -7.39 9.79 16.29
C GLY A 197 -6.15 9.21 15.61
N THR A 198 -6.33 8.02 15.04
CA THR A 198 -5.29 7.30 14.28
C THR A 198 -5.46 7.41 12.78
N ASP A 199 -6.59 7.93 12.30
CA ASP A 199 -6.98 7.75 10.90
C ASP A 199 -6.15 8.63 9.98
N ALA A 200 -5.96 9.91 10.33
CA ALA A 200 -5.08 10.83 9.61
C ALA A 200 -3.61 10.35 9.53
N PRO A 201 -2.94 9.98 10.65
CA PRO A 201 -1.55 9.52 10.58
C PRO A 201 -1.42 8.18 9.83
N ILE A 202 -2.38 7.25 9.98
CA ILE A 202 -2.40 6.00 9.20
C ILE A 202 -2.57 6.29 7.70
N PHE A 203 -3.51 7.16 7.33
CA PHE A 203 -3.74 7.52 5.94
C PHE A 203 -2.48 8.16 5.33
N ALA A 204 -1.86 9.10 6.03
CA ALA A 204 -0.64 9.75 5.58
C ALA A 204 0.52 8.74 5.41
N ALA A 205 0.66 7.78 6.33
CA ALA A 205 1.67 6.73 6.24
C ALA A 205 1.53 5.88 4.97
N LYS A 206 0.30 5.51 4.62
CA LYS A 206 0.01 4.70 3.43
C LYS A 206 0.14 5.45 2.11
N HIS A 207 -0.18 6.75 2.07
CA HIS A 207 -0.42 7.44 0.79
C HIS A 207 0.57 8.54 0.45
N LEU A 208 1.27 9.12 1.43
CA LEU A 208 2.16 10.26 1.19
C LEU A 208 3.31 9.92 0.24
N HIS A 209 3.95 8.76 0.43
CA HIS A 209 5.08 8.34 -0.38
C HIS A 209 4.67 8.02 -1.83
N CYS A 210 3.47 7.47 -2.05
CA CYS A 210 2.89 7.30 -3.38
C CYS A 210 2.67 8.65 -4.09
N ASN A 211 2.09 9.63 -3.39
CA ASN A 211 1.86 10.97 -3.92
C ASN A 211 3.18 11.71 -4.21
N LEU A 212 4.20 11.50 -3.39
CA LEU A 212 5.52 12.07 -3.58
C LEU A 212 6.19 11.52 -4.86
N VAL A 213 6.15 10.20 -5.07
CA VAL A 213 6.82 9.57 -6.23
C VAL A 213 6.12 9.89 -7.55
N HIS A 214 4.79 9.77 -7.61
CA HIS A 214 4.07 9.83 -8.89
C HIS A 214 3.71 11.24 -9.38
N ARG A 215 3.65 12.21 -8.48
CA ARG A 215 3.09 13.54 -8.79
C ARG A 215 4.12 14.66 -8.67
N CYS A 216 5.34 14.34 -8.24
CA CYS A 216 6.30 15.36 -7.86
C CYS A 216 7.68 15.12 -8.47
N GLY A 217 8.24 16.16 -9.10
CA GLY A 217 9.60 16.17 -9.64
C GLY A 217 10.65 16.21 -8.54
N LEU A 218 10.74 15.11 -7.78
CA LEU A 218 11.59 14.97 -6.59
C LEU A 218 13.05 15.28 -6.90
N ALA A 219 13.54 14.91 -8.09
CA ALA A 219 14.90 15.20 -8.54
C ALA A 219 15.16 16.68 -8.86
N GLN A 220 14.14 17.45 -9.26
CA GLN A 220 14.29 18.84 -9.68
C GLN A 220 14.11 19.83 -8.53
N ASP A 221 13.06 19.67 -7.73
CA ASP A 221 12.76 20.52 -6.58
C ASP A 221 12.10 19.69 -5.46
N PRO A 222 12.91 19.08 -4.57
CA PRO A 222 12.40 18.27 -3.47
C PRO A 222 11.46 19.05 -2.52
N ALA A 223 11.72 20.34 -2.30
CA ALA A 223 10.93 21.14 -1.37
C ALA A 223 9.53 21.39 -1.93
N MET A 224 9.42 21.73 -3.22
CA MET A 224 8.13 21.87 -3.88
C MET A 224 7.43 20.53 -4.05
N ALA A 225 8.18 19.45 -4.30
CA ALA A 225 7.66 18.10 -4.36
C ALA A 225 6.96 17.71 -3.05
N CYS A 226 7.64 17.86 -1.91
CA CYS A 226 7.05 17.60 -0.61
C CYS A 226 5.80 18.46 -0.34
N LYS A 227 5.85 19.77 -0.64
CA LYS A 227 4.68 20.65 -0.47
C LYS A 227 3.46 20.18 -1.26
N LYS A 228 3.67 19.77 -2.52
CA LYS A 228 2.58 19.24 -3.37
C LYS A 228 2.07 17.90 -2.86
N ALA A 229 2.97 17.00 -2.47
CA ALA A 229 2.60 15.68 -1.93
C ALA A 229 1.79 15.81 -0.64
N PHE A 230 2.19 16.68 0.30
CA PHE A 230 1.42 16.96 1.52
C PHE A 230 0.03 17.48 1.19
N LYS A 231 -0.06 18.49 0.31
CA LYS A 231 -1.34 19.09 -0.07
C LYS A 231 -2.30 18.06 -0.67
N VAL A 232 -1.82 17.24 -1.62
CA VAL A 232 -2.66 16.23 -2.28
C VAL A 232 -3.08 15.13 -1.29
N THR A 233 -2.19 14.72 -0.39
CA THR A 233 -2.51 13.71 0.63
C THR A 233 -3.56 14.23 1.61
N ASP A 234 -3.47 15.50 2.02
CA ASP A 234 -4.47 16.18 2.84
C ASP A 234 -5.83 16.30 2.13
N GLU A 235 -5.84 16.76 0.87
CA GLU A 235 -7.05 16.83 0.04
C GLU A 235 -7.73 15.45 -0.11
N GLN A 236 -6.95 14.38 -0.30
CA GLN A 236 -7.47 13.01 -0.37
C GLN A 236 -8.03 12.53 0.98
N PHE A 237 -7.35 12.83 2.08
CA PHE A 237 -7.82 12.45 3.41
C PHE A 237 -9.12 13.16 3.79
N ILE A 238 -9.30 14.44 3.40
CA ILE A 238 -10.56 15.16 3.62
C ILE A 238 -11.73 14.45 2.92
N VAL A 239 -11.55 14.07 1.65
CA VAL A 239 -12.57 13.31 0.91
C VAL A 239 -12.87 12.00 1.63
N LYS A 240 -11.83 11.31 2.12
CA LYS A 240 -11.97 10.05 2.81
C LYS A 240 -12.76 10.18 4.12
N ALA A 241 -12.42 11.17 4.94
CA ALA A 241 -13.05 11.43 6.23
C ALA A 241 -14.52 11.85 6.12
N ILE A 242 -14.96 12.36 4.97
CA ILE A 242 -16.38 12.67 4.70
C ILE A 242 -17.19 11.41 4.34
N GLN A 243 -16.52 10.38 3.82
CA GLN A 243 -17.15 9.13 3.34
C GLN A 243 -17.27 8.04 4.42
N GLU A 244 -16.69 8.28 5.60
CA GLU A 244 -16.75 7.44 6.81
C GLU A 244 -17.79 7.98 7.80
#